data_AF-A0A429A4M7-F1
#
_entry.id   AF-A0A429A4M7-F1
#
_cell.length_a   1.000
_cell.length_b   1.000
_cell.length_c   1.000
_cell.angle_alpha   90.00
_cell.angle_beta   90.00
_cell.angle_gamma   90.00
#
_symmetry.space_group_name_H-M   'P 1'
#
loop_
_entity.id
_entity.type
_entity.pdbx_description
1 polymer ?
#
loop_
_entity_poly.entity_id
_entity_poly.type
_entity_poly.pdbx_seq_one_letter_code
_entity_poly.pdbx_strand_id
1 'polypeptide(L)' 'MSTAFAATIRDRAYAAWQALQAARRDDDHYATLLAEGEWEDLRRLAHAHGVDIETGRPDTPEEGA' A
#
# COMPACT_ATOMS: atom_id res chain seq x y z
N MET A 1 18.98 4.51 1.32
CA MET A 1 17.91 3.49 1.17
C MET A 1 17.79 3.13 -0.31
N SER A 2 17.54 1.87 -0.68
CA SER A 2 17.50 1.50 -2.11
C SER A 2 16.14 1.81 -2.73
N THR A 3 16.14 2.28 -3.97
CA THR A 3 14.94 2.57 -4.77
C THR A 3 14.04 1.34 -4.93
N ALA A 4 14.63 0.14 -5.03
CA ALA A 4 13.90 -1.12 -5.14
C ALA A 4 13.06 -1.46 -3.90
N PHE A 5 13.56 -1.15 -2.69
CA PHE A 5 12.82 -1.39 -1.44
C PHE A 5 11.59 -0.49 -1.35
N ALA A 6 11.76 0.81 -1.66
CA ALA A 6 10.66 1.77 -1.67
C ALA A 6 9.59 1.39 -2.71
N ALA A 7 10.00 0.97 -3.92
CA ALA A 7 9.08 0.48 -4.94
C ALA A 7 8.29 -0.75 -4.47
N THR A 8 8.95 -1.71 -3.83
CA THR A 8 8.30 -2.92 -3.30
C THR A 8 7.28 -2.59 -2.21
N ILE A 9 7.60 -1.65 -1.30
CA ILE A 9 6.67 -1.21 -0.26
C ILE A 9 5.42 -0.58 -0.88
N ARG A 10 5.61 0.31 -1.88
CA ARG A 10 4.50 0.97 -2.57
C ARG A 10 3.59 -0.01 -3.28
N ASP A 11 4.15 -0.98 -4.02
CA ASP A 11 3.37 -2.00 -4.72
C ASP A 11 2.53 -2.83 -3.74
N ARG A 12 3.12 -3.23 -2.62
CA ARG A 12 2.40 -3.98 -1.57
C ARG A 12 1.32 -3.14 -0.92
N ALA A 13 1.61 -1.89 -0.61
CA ALA A 13 0.65 -0.98 -0.02
C ALA A 13 -0.54 -0.77 -0.95
N TYR A 14 -0.28 -0.59 -2.25
CA TYR A 14 -1.32 -0.47 -3.27
C TYR A 14 -2.18 -1.73 -3.37
N ALA A 15 -1.59 -2.92 -3.37
CA ALA A 15 -2.32 -4.19 -3.39
C ALA A 15 -3.21 -4.37 -2.15
N ALA A 16 -2.69 -4.08 -0.95
CA ALA A 16 -3.46 -4.13 0.30
C ALA A 16 -4.64 -3.14 0.28
N TRP A 17 -4.42 -1.93 -0.24
CA TRP A 17 -5.49 -0.95 -0.41
C TRP A 17 -6.57 -1.43 -1.39
N GLN A 18 -6.19 -2.02 -2.52
CA GLN A 18 -7.16 -2.60 -3.46
C GLN A 18 -7.97 -3.74 -2.83
N ALA A 19 -7.31 -4.63 -2.10
CA ALA A 19 -7.97 -5.73 -1.40
C ALA A 19 -8.97 -5.22 -0.34
N LEU A 20 -8.61 -4.17 0.39
CA LEU A 20 -9.50 -3.51 1.33
C LEU A 20 -10.74 -2.93 0.64
N GLN A 21 -10.55 -2.24 -0.48
CA GLN A 21 -11.67 -1.66 -1.21
C GLN A 21 -12.59 -2.73 -1.83
N ALA A 22 -12.02 -3.86 -2.27
CA ALA A 22 -12.80 -5.01 -2.73
C ALA A 22 -13.60 -5.64 -1.58
N ALA A 23 -12.95 -5.92 -0.44
CA ALA A 23 -13.60 -6.49 0.73
C ALA A 23 -14.76 -5.61 1.26
N ARG A 24 -14.56 -4.29 1.28
CA ARG A 24 -15.61 -3.33 1.64
C ARG A 24 -16.78 -3.32 0.65
N ARG A 25 -16.50 -3.51 -0.64
CA ARG A 25 -17.54 -3.57 -1.68
C ARG A 25 -18.37 -4.85 -1.57
N ASP A 26 -17.73 -5.95 -1.18
CA ASP A 26 -18.36 -7.27 -1.05
C ASP A 26 -19.00 -7.48 0.33
N ASP A 27 -18.94 -6.48 1.23
CA ASP A 27 -19.39 -6.52 2.62
C ASP A 27 -18.78 -7.69 3.42
N ASP A 28 -17.58 -8.12 3.02
CA ASP A 28 -16.82 -9.16 3.72
C ASP A 28 -16.07 -8.52 4.89
N HIS A 29 -16.69 -8.57 6.06
CA HIS A 29 -16.14 -8.03 7.29
C HIS A 29 -14.81 -8.69 7.69
N TYR A 30 -14.65 -9.99 7.44
CA TYR A 30 -13.41 -10.69 7.80
C TYR A 30 -12.26 -10.26 6.89
N ALA A 31 -12.50 -10.25 5.58
CA ALA A 31 -11.51 -9.79 4.60
C ALA A 31 -11.18 -8.30 4.80
N THR A 32 -12.15 -7.49 5.20
CA THR A 32 -11.94 -6.07 5.53
C THR A 32 -10.97 -5.93 6.70
N LEU A 33 -11.21 -6.63 7.82
CA LEU A 33 -10.31 -6.55 8.98
C LEU A 33 -8.89 -7.02 8.66
N LEU A 34 -8.76 -8.08 7.87
CA LEU A 34 -7.45 -8.58 7.44
C LEU A 34 -6.71 -7.55 6.58
N ALA A 35 -7.38 -7.00 5.56
CA ALA A 35 -6.78 -6.03 4.65
C ALA A 35 -6.49 -4.68 5.34
N GLU A 36 -7.29 -4.27 6.32
CA GLU A 36 -7.00 -3.08 7.15
C GLU A 36 -5.72 -3.27 7.96
N GLY A 37 -5.55 -4.43 8.60
CA GLY A 37 -4.33 -4.74 9.34
C GLY A 37 -3.07 -4.70 8.47
N GLU A 38 -3.12 -5.35 7.30
CA GLU A 38 -2.00 -5.34 6.35
C GLU A 38 -1.68 -3.92 5.85
N TRP A 39 -2.70 -3.12 5.53
CA TRP A 39 -2.53 -1.74 5.11
C TRP A 39 -1.88 -0.87 6.19
N GLU A 40 -2.30 -1.02 7.45
CA GLU A 40 -1.70 -0.30 8.57
C GLU A 40 -0.24 -0.68 8.82
N ASP A 41 0.09 -1.97 8.75
CA ASP A 41 1.47 -2.45 8.91
C ASP A 41 2.38 -1.89 7.83
N LEU A 42 1.90 -1.85 6.59
CA LEU A 42 2.64 -1.25 5.47
C LEU A 42 2.81 0.26 5.65
N ARG A 43 1.80 0.97 6.19
CA ARG A 43 1.95 2.40 6.57
C ARG A 43 2.99 2.62 7.66
N ARG A 44 2.97 1.79 8.71
CA ARG A 44 3.97 1.87 9.79
C ARG A 44 5.38 1.61 9.26
N LEU A 45 5.53 0.58 8.42
CA LEU A 45 6.81 0.23 7.80
C LEU A 45 7.30 1.33 6.86
N ALA A 46 6.43 1.84 5.98
CA ALA A 46 6.75 2.92 5.05
C ALA A 46 7.20 4.17 5.81
N HIS A 47 6.46 4.58 6.85
CA HIS A 47 6.82 5.72 7.68
C HIS A 47 8.16 5.54 8.39
N ALA A 48 8.41 4.37 8.99
CA ALA A 48 9.68 4.06 9.67
C ALA A 48 10.90 4.15 8.73
N HIS A 49 10.67 3.96 7.43
CA HIS A 49 11.69 4.02 6.39
C HIS A 49 11.66 5.31 5.57
N GLY A 50 10.76 6.26 5.85
CA GLY A 50 10.63 7.50 5.07
C GLY A 50 10.16 7.27 3.62
N VAL A 51 9.37 6.23 3.38
CA VAL A 51 8.67 5.99 2.12
C VAL A 51 7.30 6.64 2.21
N ASP A 52 7.00 7.56 1.30
CA ASP A 52 5.63 8.02 1.11
C ASP A 52 4.83 6.97 0.34
N ILE A 53 3.69 6.61 0.91
CA ILE A 53 2.67 5.78 0.27
C ILE A 53 1.37 6.56 0.25
N GLU A 54 1.07 7.20 -0.88
CA GLU A 54 -0.23 7.85 -1.07
C GLU A 54 -1.33 6.78 -1.16
N THR A 55 -2.46 7.07 -0.52
CA THR A 55 -3.69 6.28 -0.67
C THR A 55 -4.17 6.36 -2.12
N GLY A 56 -3.77 5.40 -2.96
CA GLY A 56 -4.40 5.12 -4.24
C GLY A 56 -3.64 5.48 -5.51
N ARG A 57 -2.35 5.85 -5.45
CA ARG A 57 -1.56 6.06 -6.68
C ARG A 57 -0.18 5.41 -6.56
N PRO A 58 0.22 4.52 -7.49
CA PRO A 58 1.61 4.15 -7.62
C PRO A 58 2.38 5.43 -8.01
N ASP A 59 3.36 5.81 -7.19
CA ASP A 59 4.36 6.81 -7.53
C ASP A 59 5.02 6.35 -8.83
N THR A 60 4.51 6.86 -9.96
CA THR A 60 5.13 6.64 -11.25
C THR A 60 6.46 7.37 -11.15
N PRO A 61 7.62 6.69 -11.23
CA PRO A 61 8.87 7.43 -11.31
C PRO A 61 8.76 8.34 -12.54
N GLU A 62 8.93 9.65 -12.35
CA GLU A 62 9.18 10.56 -13.46
C GLU A 62 10.52 10.14 -14.10
N GLU A 63 10.49 9.12 -14.96
CA GLU A 63 11.52 8.90 -15.94
C GLU A 63 11.40 10.04 -16.95
N GLY A 64 12.24 11.05 -16.78
CA GLY A 64 12.45 12.06 -17.81
C GLY A 64 12.98 11.42 -19.09
N ALA A 65 12.26 11.64 -20.19
CA ALA A 65 12.77 11.64 -21.56
C ALA A 65 11.80 12.41 -22.47
#